data_AF-A0A6B9FLX0-F1
#
_entry.id   AF-A0A6B9FLX0-F1
#
_cell.length_a   1.000
_cell.length_b   1.000
_cell.length_c   1.000
_cell.angle_alpha   90.00
_cell.angle_beta   90.00
_cell.angle_gamma   90.00
#
_symmetry.space_group_name_H-M   'P 1'
#
loop_
_entity.id
_entity.type
_entity.pdbx_description
1 polymer ?
#
loop_
_entity_poly.entity_id
_entity_poly.type
_entity_poly.pdbx_seq_one_letter_code
_entity_poly.pdbx_strand_id
1 'polypeptide(L)'
;MADVHGVTFTRAVSMSRHALVVDARLYPYFDLPGLSRPSVFRLFDDLSCLYVHAPIDLRPPRDQSARWHRRQSVREAMARVVGQDGAPGRSSTIVLVNRIPEVDVLDETLRGVVGDGEHVWKVQPHDALVLTGNGG
;
A
#
# COMPACT_ATOMS: atom_id res chain seq x y z
N MET A 1 4.09 -4.04 20.91
CA MET A 1 3.92 -3.04 19.83
C MET A 1 5.30 -2.47 19.58
N ALA A 2 5.91 -2.76 18.45
CA ALA A 2 7.15 -2.09 18.06
C ALA A 2 6.73 -0.90 17.20
N ASP A 3 7.04 0.30 17.67
CA ASP A 3 6.70 1.54 16.98
C ASP A 3 7.56 1.63 15.71
N VAL A 4 6.95 1.71 14.51
CA VAL A 4 7.71 1.98 13.28
C VAL A 4 8.34 3.36 13.44
N HIS A 5 9.65 3.41 13.65
CA HIS A 5 10.35 4.67 13.58
C HIS A 5 10.33 5.14 12.13
N GLY A 6 10.04 6.42 11.91
CA GLY A 6 9.93 7.03 10.58
C GLY A 6 11.16 6.80 9.68
N VAL A 7 12.33 6.61 10.29
CA VAL A 7 13.58 6.24 9.63
C VAL A 7 13.46 4.90 8.87
N THR A 8 12.77 3.90 9.43
CA THR A 8 12.57 2.59 8.80
C THR A 8 11.65 2.72 7.58
N PHE A 9 10.59 3.51 7.70
CA PHE A 9 9.70 3.82 6.58
C PHE A 9 10.46 4.51 5.44
N THR A 10 11.21 5.57 5.75
CA THR A 10 12.00 6.31 4.76
C THR A 10 12.98 5.37 4.04
N ARG A 11 13.72 4.55 4.79
CA ARG A 11 14.67 3.60 4.22
C ARG A 11 14.00 2.58 3.30
N ALA A 12 12.87 2.00 3.72
CA ALA A 12 12.14 1.01 2.94
C ALA A 12 11.67 1.61 1.59
N VAL A 13 11.09 2.82 1.63
CA VAL A 13 10.62 3.53 0.42
C VAL A 13 11.78 3.91 -0.50
N SER A 14 12.90 4.42 0.04
CA SER A 14 14.06 4.79 -0.77
C SER A 14 14.75 3.61 -1.44
N MET A 15 14.81 2.45 -0.77
CA MET A 15 15.50 1.26 -1.30
C MET A 15 14.78 0.61 -2.46
N SER A 16 13.46 0.73 -2.50
CA SER A 16 12.64 -0.07 -3.39
C SER A 16 12.21 0.63 -4.69
N ARG A 17 12.53 1.94 -4.82
CA ARG A 17 12.44 2.73 -6.07
C ARG A 17 11.09 2.57 -6.80
N HIS A 18 10.00 2.63 -6.05
CA HIS A 18 8.65 2.51 -6.59
C HIS A 18 8.25 3.74 -7.40
N ALA A 19 7.49 3.52 -8.48
CA ALA A 19 6.90 4.61 -9.24
C ALA A 19 5.60 5.13 -8.61
N LEU A 20 4.91 4.29 -7.83
CA LEU A 20 3.59 4.58 -7.29
C LEU A 20 3.41 4.05 -5.86
N VAL A 21 2.88 4.89 -4.98
CA VAL A 21 2.40 4.54 -3.64
C VAL A 21 0.90 4.76 -3.60
N VAL A 22 0.17 3.69 -3.34
CA VAL A 22 -1.28 3.69 -3.11
C VAL A 22 -1.52 3.60 -1.62
N ASP A 23 -2.11 4.64 -1.03
CA ASP A 23 -2.55 4.59 0.36
C ASP A 23 -4.00 4.12 0.42
N ALA A 24 -4.20 2.89 0.90
CA ALA A 24 -5.53 2.30 1.04
C ALA A 24 -6.19 2.60 2.39
N ARG A 25 -5.50 3.28 3.30
CA ARG A 25 -5.99 3.53 4.66
C ARG A 25 -7.15 4.53 4.62
N LEU A 26 -8.23 4.22 5.35
CA LEU A 26 -9.38 5.14 5.49
C LEU A 26 -8.95 6.50 6.06
N TYR A 27 -7.99 6.48 6.97
CA TYR A 27 -7.44 7.68 7.60
C TYR A 27 -5.90 7.64 7.50
N PRO A 28 -5.31 8.29 6.48
CA PRO A 28 -3.87 8.25 6.26
C PRO A 28 -3.17 9.18 7.25
N TYR A 29 -2.84 8.65 8.42
CA TYR A 29 -1.95 9.31 9.37
C TYR A 29 -0.53 8.77 9.17
N PHE A 30 0.39 9.68 8.86
CA PHE A 30 1.83 9.42 8.85
C PHE A 30 2.41 10.00 10.12
N ASP A 31 1.91 9.55 11.27
CA ASP A 31 2.41 9.96 12.58
C ASP A 31 3.36 8.87 13.09
N LEU A 32 4.35 8.54 12.26
CA LEU A 32 5.44 7.66 12.68
C LEU A 32 6.38 8.48 13.56
N PRO A 33 6.82 7.94 14.72
CA PRO A 33 7.85 8.61 15.52
C PRO A 33 9.04 9.06 14.67
N GLY A 34 9.29 10.37 14.63
CA GLY A 34 10.39 10.97 13.86
C GLY A 34 10.13 11.18 12.36
N LEU A 35 8.90 11.02 11.86
CA LEU A 35 8.57 11.34 10.46
C LEU A 35 7.21 12.02 10.37
N SER A 36 7.24 13.28 9.93
CA SER A 36 6.03 14.08 9.72
C SER A 36 5.43 13.83 8.34
N ARG A 37 4.11 14.05 8.20
CA ARG A 37 3.41 14.00 6.92
C ARG A 37 4.08 14.86 5.82
N PRO A 38 4.47 16.14 6.04
CA PRO A 38 5.23 16.90 5.05
C PRO A 38 6.55 16.25 4.63
N SER A 39 7.28 15.63 5.57
CA SER A 39 8.52 14.91 5.28
C SER A 39 8.29 13.68 4.39
N VAL A 40 7.16 12.99 4.56
CA VAL A 40 6.76 11.85 3.72
C VAL A 40 6.48 12.30 2.29
N PHE A 41 5.70 13.37 2.10
CA PHE A 41 5.40 13.87 0.76
C PHE A 41 6.65 14.36 0.05
N ARG A 42 7.54 15.07 0.76
CA ARG A 42 8.85 15.44 0.21
C ARG A 42 9.69 14.23 -0.21
N LEU A 43 9.68 13.15 0.57
CA LEU A 43 10.36 11.91 0.20
C LEU A 43 9.80 11.33 -1.11
N PHE A 44 8.49 11.34 -1.31
CA PHE A 44 7.89 10.87 -2.55
C PHE A 44 8.27 11.78 -3.74
N ASP A 45 8.23 13.10 -3.55
CA ASP A 45 8.66 14.07 -4.57
C ASP A 45 10.14 13.87 -4.95
N ASP A 46 11.03 13.74 -3.97
CA ASP A 46 12.47 13.54 -4.17
C ASP A 46 12.77 12.24 -4.94
N LEU A 47 11.95 11.21 -4.75
CA LEU A 47 12.05 9.93 -5.46
C LEU A 47 11.30 9.90 -6.80
N SER A 48 10.65 11.00 -7.20
CA SER A 48 9.73 11.05 -8.34
C SER A 48 8.67 9.94 -8.29
N CYS A 49 8.17 9.67 -7.08
CA CYS A 49 7.19 8.65 -6.78
C CYS A 49 5.81 9.30 -6.66
N LEU A 50 4.83 8.81 -7.42
CA LEU A 50 3.46 9.32 -7.33
C LEU A 50 2.78 8.76 -6.07
N TYR A 51 2.08 9.62 -5.34
CA TYR A 51 1.25 9.22 -4.21
C TYR A 51 -0.24 9.35 -4.58
N VAL A 52 -1.00 8.27 -4.40
CA VAL A 52 -2.45 8.25 -4.60
C VAL A 52 -3.13 7.76 -3.33
N HIS A 53 -4.04 8.56 -2.78
CA HIS A 53 -4.92 8.10 -1.69
C HIS A 53 -6.18 7.49 -2.28
N ALA A 54 -6.37 6.19 -2.05
CA ALA A 54 -7.51 5.41 -2.52
C ALA A 54 -8.08 4.61 -1.35
N PRO A 55 -8.89 5.21 -0.47
CA PRO A 55 -9.33 4.57 0.78
C PRO A 55 -10.19 3.33 0.51
N ILE A 56 -9.84 2.20 1.12
CA ILE A 56 -10.55 0.93 1.00
C ILE A 56 -10.79 0.34 2.40
N ASP A 57 -12.00 -0.16 2.65
CA ASP A 57 -12.28 -0.95 3.85
C ASP A 57 -11.81 -2.41 3.69
N LEU A 58 -10.59 -2.67 4.15
CA LEU A 58 -9.93 -3.98 4.09
C LEU A 58 -10.12 -4.84 5.35
N ARG A 59 -10.95 -4.42 6.31
CA ARG A 59 -11.24 -5.24 7.51
C ARG A 59 -11.83 -6.59 7.10
N PRO A 60 -11.54 -7.71 7.78
CA PRO A 60 -12.10 -9.02 7.41
C PRO A 60 -13.64 -9.00 7.27
N PRO A 61 -14.21 -9.64 6.24
CA PRO A 61 -15.64 -9.57 5.96
C PRO A 61 -16.41 -10.42 6.97
N ARG A 62 -17.55 -9.92 7.45
CA ARG A 62 -18.41 -10.66 8.39
C ARG A 62 -19.40 -11.59 7.69
N ASP A 63 -19.79 -11.27 6.46
CA ASP A 63 -20.78 -12.02 5.68
C ASP A 63 -20.49 -11.96 4.16
N GLN A 64 -21.30 -12.67 3.38
CA GLN A 64 -21.15 -12.76 1.92
C GLN A 64 -21.41 -11.42 1.21
N SER A 65 -22.34 -10.61 1.72
CA SER A 65 -22.66 -9.31 1.14
C SER A 65 -21.51 -8.32 1.31
N ALA A 66 -20.84 -8.34 2.47
CA ALA A 66 -19.66 -7.56 2.77
C ALA A 66 -18.46 -7.97 1.91
N ARG A 67 -18.31 -9.27 1.59
CA ARG A 67 -17.30 -9.75 0.63
C ARG A 67 -17.50 -9.13 -0.75
N TRP A 68 -18.74 -9.12 -1.24
CA TRP A 68 -19.04 -8.57 -2.57
C TRP A 68 -18.78 -7.07 -2.64
N HIS A 69 -19.30 -6.31 -1.68
CA HIS A 69 -19.08 -4.86 -1.62
C HIS A 69 -17.59 -4.51 -1.56
N ARG A 70 -16.79 -5.30 -0.82
CA ARG A 70 -15.34 -5.10 -0.79
C ARG A 70 -14.68 -5.36 -2.13
N ARG A 71 -15.03 -6.47 -2.80
CA ARG A 71 -14.48 -6.78 -4.13
C ARG A 71 -14.75 -5.64 -5.12
N GLN A 72 -15.96 -5.06 -5.09
CA GLN A 72 -16.28 -3.88 -5.89
C GLN A 72 -15.46 -2.66 -5.48
N SER A 73 -15.34 -2.38 -4.19
CA SER A 73 -14.57 -1.23 -3.68
C SER A 73 -13.09 -1.30 -4.06
N VAL A 74 -12.46 -2.48 -3.94
CA VAL A 74 -11.07 -2.70 -4.36
C VAL A 74 -10.95 -2.53 -5.88
N ARG A 75 -11.87 -3.10 -6.66
CA ARG A 75 -11.87 -2.95 -8.12
C ARG A 75 -11.99 -1.49 -8.54
N GLU A 76 -12.91 -0.74 -7.94
CA GLU A 76 -13.09 0.69 -8.21
C GLU A 76 -11.86 1.51 -7.82
N ALA A 77 -11.25 1.22 -6.67
CA ALA A 77 -10.04 1.88 -6.23
C ALA A 77 -8.87 1.59 -7.17
N MET A 78 -8.67 0.33 -7.54
CA MET A 78 -7.58 -0.07 -8.45
C MET A 78 -7.80 0.47 -9.87
N ALA A 79 -9.03 0.55 -10.35
CA ALA A 79 -9.32 1.17 -11.65
C ALA A 79 -8.88 2.64 -11.72
N ARG A 80 -8.85 3.36 -10.58
CA ARG A 80 -8.32 4.74 -10.50
C ARG A 80 -6.79 4.80 -10.48
N VAL A 81 -6.15 3.70 -10.08
CA VAL A 81 -4.70 3.56 -9.91
C VAL A 81 -4.04 3.03 -11.18
N VAL A 82 -4.73 2.18 -11.95
CA VAL A 82 -4.23 1.62 -13.20
C VAL A 82 -3.86 2.75 -14.18
N GLY A 83 -2.63 2.69 -14.71
CA GLY A 83 -2.09 3.68 -15.65
C GLY A 83 -1.49 4.93 -14.98
N GLN A 84 -1.50 5.00 -13.64
CA GLN A 84 -0.81 6.05 -12.88
C GLN A 84 0.67 5.71 -12.62
N ASP A 85 1.10 4.47 -12.86
CA ASP A 85 2.45 3.95 -12.60
C ASP A 85 3.49 4.32 -13.69
N GLY A 86 3.10 5.13 -14.67
CA GLY A 86 4.01 5.67 -15.69
C GLY A 86 4.40 4.66 -16.77
N ALA A 87 5.48 4.98 -17.51
CA ALA A 87 5.90 4.22 -18.69
C ALA A 87 6.21 2.74 -18.39
N PRO A 88 5.87 1.81 -19.30
CA PRO A 88 6.12 0.38 -19.11
C PRO A 88 7.61 0.11 -18.86
N GLY A 89 7.95 -0.45 -17.70
CA GLY A 89 9.33 -0.81 -17.34
C GLY A 89 9.86 -0.24 -16.01
N ARG A 90 9.11 0.63 -15.31
CA ARG A 90 9.39 1.09 -13.93
C ARG A 90 8.20 0.81 -12.98
N SER A 91 7.58 -0.35 -13.10
CA SER A 91 6.22 -0.58 -12.60
C SER A 91 6.19 -1.37 -11.30
N SER A 92 6.75 -0.83 -10.22
CA SER A 92 6.51 -1.39 -8.89
C SER A 92 5.66 -0.44 -8.07
N THR A 93 4.47 -0.92 -7.66
CA THR A 93 3.51 -0.20 -6.85
C THR A 93 3.51 -0.75 -5.43
N ILE A 94 3.65 0.14 -4.43
CA ILE A 94 3.37 -0.21 -3.03
C ILE A 94 1.93 0.13 -2.72
N VAL A 95 1.27 -0.76 -1.99
CA VAL A 95 0.01 -0.45 -1.32
C VAL A 95 0.22 -0.40 0.19
N LEU A 96 -0.13 0.73 0.81
CA LEU A 96 -0.11 0.92 2.26
C LEU A 96 -1.46 0.52 2.85
N VAL A 97 -1.45 -0.40 3.81
CA VAL A 97 -2.63 -0.85 4.57
C VAL A 97 -2.37 -0.70 6.07
N ASN A 98 -3.39 -0.71 6.92
CA ASN A 98 -3.20 -0.50 8.36
C ASN A 98 -2.54 -1.71 9.03
N ARG A 99 -3.01 -2.93 8.72
CA ARG A 99 -2.63 -4.14 9.47
C ARG A 99 -2.30 -5.31 8.55
N ILE A 100 -1.53 -6.28 9.06
CA ILE A 100 -1.15 -7.49 8.31
C ILE A 100 -2.36 -8.24 7.75
N PRO A 101 -3.47 -8.48 8.48
CA PRO A 101 -4.62 -9.19 7.92
C PRO A 101 -5.29 -8.45 6.74
N GLU A 102 -5.11 -7.14 6.62
CA GLU A 102 -5.62 -6.36 5.48
C GLU A 102 -4.81 -6.64 4.21
N VAL A 103 -3.56 -7.09 4.34
CA VAL A 103 -2.71 -7.56 3.23
C VAL A 103 -3.33 -8.79 2.58
N ASP A 104 -3.67 -9.79 3.39
CA ASP A 104 -4.24 -11.04 2.91
C ASP A 104 -5.59 -10.80 2.22
N VAL A 105 -6.41 -9.93 2.80
CA VAL A 105 -7.71 -9.53 2.22
C VAL A 105 -7.52 -8.80 0.88
N LEU A 106 -6.55 -7.89 0.80
CA LEU A 106 -6.25 -7.18 -0.42
C LEU A 106 -5.70 -8.13 -1.50
N ASP A 107 -4.77 -9.00 -1.15
CA ASP A 107 -4.17 -9.98 -2.06
C ASP A 107 -5.23 -10.96 -2.61
N GLU A 108 -6.09 -11.52 -1.74
CA GLU A 108 -7.22 -12.35 -2.16
C GLU A 108 -8.11 -11.61 -3.16
N THR A 109 -8.39 -10.34 -2.88
CA THR A 109 -9.28 -9.54 -3.72
C THR A 109 -8.63 -9.21 -5.06
N LEU A 110 -7.34 -8.87 -5.07
CA LEU A 110 -6.59 -8.56 -6.29
C LEU A 110 -6.46 -9.77 -7.21
N ARG A 111 -6.18 -10.96 -6.67
CA ARG A 111 -6.17 -12.22 -7.45
C ARG A 111 -7.49 -12.46 -8.16
N GLY A 112 -8.62 -12.11 -7.52
CA GLY A 112 -9.95 -12.22 -8.10
C GLY A 112 -10.31 -11.14 -9.12
N VAL A 113 -9.54 -10.05 -9.21
CA VAL A 113 -9.82 -8.89 -10.08
C VAL A 113 -8.89 -8.84 -11.30
N VAL A 114 -7.62 -9.20 -11.15
CA VAL A 114 -6.58 -9.01 -12.17
C VAL A 114 -6.43 -10.21 -13.12
N GLY A 115 -6.97 -11.38 -12.75
CA GLY A 115 -6.71 -12.63 -13.51
C GLY A 115 -5.23 -13.04 -13.44
N ASP A 116 -4.87 -14.15 -14.07
CA ASP A 116 -3.51 -14.75 -14.07
C ASP A 116 -2.40 -13.90 -14.75
N GLY A 117 -2.63 -12.61 -15.01
CA GLY A 117 -1.62 -11.72 -15.56
C GLY A 117 -0.58 -11.33 -14.51
N GLU A 118 0.71 -11.41 -14.86
CA GLU A 118 1.86 -11.02 -14.02
C GLU A 118 1.87 -9.51 -13.70
N HIS A 119 1.01 -9.07 -12.79
CA HIS A 119 1.18 -7.79 -12.11
C HIS A 119 1.80 -8.03 -10.74
N VAL A 120 3.08 -7.68 -10.58
CA VAL A 120 3.81 -7.83 -9.32
C VAL A 120 3.42 -6.68 -8.37
N TRP A 121 2.33 -6.87 -7.62
CA TRP A 121 1.95 -5.95 -6.54
C TRP A 121 2.72 -6.31 -5.27
N LYS A 122 3.47 -5.35 -4.71
CA LYS A 122 4.11 -5.54 -3.39
C LYS A 122 3.26 -4.85 -2.33
N VAL A 123 2.38 -5.61 -1.70
CA VAL A 123 1.56 -5.11 -0.59
C VAL A 123 2.40 -5.13 0.69
N GLN A 124 2.50 -3.98 1.37
CA GLN A 124 3.23 -3.87 2.63
C GLN A 124 2.32 -3.25 3.69
N PRO A 125 2.04 -3.95 4.80
CA PRO A 125 1.27 -3.35 5.88
C PRO A 125 2.14 -2.32 6.59
N HIS A 126 1.49 -1.25 7.04
CA HIS A 126 2.09 -0.23 7.87
C HIS A 126 2.80 -0.87 9.08
N ASP A 127 2.16 -1.89 9.67
CA ASP A 127 2.71 -2.66 10.79
C ASP A 127 3.81 -3.69 10.42
N ALA A 128 4.00 -4.12 9.16
CA ALA A 128 5.15 -5.02 8.83
C ALA A 128 6.38 -4.28 8.30
N LEU A 129 6.27 -2.97 8.02
CA LEU A 129 7.46 -2.11 8.04
C LEU A 129 8.14 -2.15 9.43
N VAL A 130 7.42 -2.48 10.50
CA VAL A 130 7.97 -2.79 11.84
C VAL A 130 8.79 -4.09 11.84
N LEU A 131 8.37 -5.10 11.06
CA LEU A 131 8.82 -6.49 11.20
C LEU A 131 9.98 -6.87 10.27
N THR A 132 10.38 -6.02 9.32
CA THR A 132 11.54 -6.30 8.44
C THR A 132 12.89 -5.93 9.06
N GLY A 133 12.91 -5.56 10.34
CA GLY A 133 14.14 -5.46 11.14
C GLY A 133 14.42 -6.77 11.88
N ASN A 134 15.47 -7.47 11.45
CA ASN A 134 16.06 -8.68 12.02
C ASN A 134 15.51 -10.03 11.50
N GLY A 135 15.97 -10.40 10.30
CA GLY A 135 16.08 -11.79 9.84
C GLY A 135 17.26 -11.85 8.88
N GLY A 136 18.22 -12.74 9.13
CA GLY A 136 19.53 -12.81 8.47
C GLY A 136 19.53 -13.26 7.03
#